data_AF-A0A819QCI3-F1
#
_entry.id   AF-A0A819QCI3-F1
#
_cell.length_a   1.000
_cell.length_b   1.000
_cell.length_c   1.000
_cell.angle_alpha   90.00
_cell.angle_beta   90.00
_cell.angle_gamma   90.00
#
_symmetry.space_group_name_H-M   'P 1'
#
loop_
_entity.id
_entity.type
_entity.pdbx_description
1 polymer ?
#
loop_
_entity_poly.entity_id
_entity_poly.type
_entity_poly.pdbx_seq_one_letter_code
_entity_poly.pdbx_strand_id
1 'polypeptide(L)'
;MDSHERRPTTPDPDHSQTHIYTRLIAIPRPNIVQQTYPPVKNSEGNTIFDQNGVDIYFLNRPPLLEVKDPTEIDEVLKDPPEGYSNLARALEYIFGLNFAQRTSEKKMLVFVATDAEATTANDMNDLTTLENVMWNKRDAETTHVMFLLCNDSEASVKLLSKWDREMDHVDLLDDFLTEKDKVLKQHGQEYPFNYGEYIMKALLGAIDEEFDSLGEYDEQQ
;
A
#
# COMPACT_ATOMS: atom_id res chain seq x y z
N MET A 1 -25.19 53.78 13.48
CA MET A 1 -25.87 52.51 13.74
C MET A 1 -26.50 52.06 12.44
N ASP A 2 -25.78 51.27 11.66
CA ASP A 2 -26.33 50.11 10.96
C ASP A 2 -25.17 49.36 10.28
N SER A 3 -24.93 48.16 10.80
CA SER A 3 -23.92 47.19 10.41
C SER A 3 -24.47 46.32 9.28
N HIS A 4 -23.93 46.47 8.08
CA HIS A 4 -24.11 45.46 7.02
C HIS A 4 -22.85 44.60 6.93
N GLU A 5 -22.87 43.48 7.64
CA GLU A 5 -22.00 42.33 7.45
C GLU A 5 -22.20 41.76 6.04
N ARG A 6 -21.14 41.77 5.22
CA ARG A 6 -21.04 40.90 4.05
C ARG A 6 -20.41 39.59 4.49
N ARG A 7 -21.15 38.50 4.40
CA ARG A 7 -20.60 37.14 4.57
C ARG A 7 -19.68 36.80 3.39
N PRO A 8 -18.53 36.16 3.60
CA PRO A 8 -17.78 35.53 2.52
C PRO A 8 -18.52 34.28 2.05
N THR A 9 -18.69 34.14 0.74
CA THR A 9 -19.11 32.92 0.07
C THR A 9 -17.98 31.91 0.10
N THR A 10 -18.24 30.71 0.62
CA THR A 10 -17.33 29.55 0.56
C THR A 10 -17.09 29.14 -0.90
N PRO A 11 -15.86 28.74 -1.27
CA PRO A 11 -15.60 28.17 -2.58
C PRO A 11 -16.15 26.75 -2.67
N ASP A 12 -16.66 26.44 -3.86
CA ASP A 12 -17.17 25.15 -4.32
C ASP A 12 -16.01 24.14 -4.39
N PRO A 13 -16.09 22.93 -3.79
CA PRO A 13 -15.06 21.92 -3.93
C PRO A 13 -15.19 21.28 -5.32
N ASP A 14 -14.31 21.69 -6.21
CA ASP A 14 -14.04 21.04 -7.49
C ASP A 14 -13.65 19.57 -7.25
N HIS A 15 -14.49 18.66 -7.70
CA HIS A 15 -14.23 17.22 -7.70
C HIS A 15 -13.17 16.90 -8.77
N SER A 16 -11.90 17.12 -8.46
CA SER A 16 -10.81 16.51 -9.20
C SER A 16 -10.78 15.02 -8.85
N GLN A 17 -11.36 14.18 -9.72
CA GLN A 17 -11.16 12.74 -9.65
C GLN A 17 -9.67 12.44 -9.88
N THR A 18 -8.96 12.17 -8.79
CA THR A 18 -7.57 11.69 -8.84
C THR A 18 -7.58 10.26 -9.35
N HIS A 19 -7.14 10.05 -10.58
CA HIS A 19 -6.86 8.71 -11.08
C HIS A 19 -5.57 8.19 -10.44
N ILE A 20 -5.64 7.06 -9.73
CA ILE A 20 -4.52 6.45 -9.01
C ILE A 20 -4.00 5.27 -9.83
N TYR A 21 -2.71 5.28 -10.16
CA TYR A 21 -2.03 4.08 -10.66
C TYR A 21 -1.70 3.17 -9.48
N THR A 22 -2.32 1.99 -9.41
CA THR A 22 -1.94 0.93 -8.46
C THR A 22 -0.73 0.18 -9.01
N ARG A 23 0.31 -0.01 -8.19
CA ARG A 23 1.53 -0.74 -8.50
C ARG A 23 1.88 -1.65 -7.33
N LEU A 24 1.98 -2.95 -7.56
CA LEU A 24 2.22 -3.94 -6.50
C LEU A 24 3.68 -4.41 -6.55
N ILE A 25 4.43 -4.18 -5.49
CA ILE A 25 5.68 -4.88 -5.23
C ILE A 25 5.32 -6.14 -4.46
N ALA A 26 5.23 -7.27 -5.18
CA ALA A 26 5.02 -8.57 -4.59
C ALA A 26 6.38 -9.18 -4.23
N ILE A 27 6.68 -9.27 -2.93
CA ILE A 27 7.84 -9.94 -2.37
C ILE A 27 7.36 -11.24 -1.68
N PRO A 28 8.09 -12.35 -1.77
CA PRO A 28 7.44 -13.67 -1.67
C PRO A 28 8.05 -14.67 -0.68
N ARG A 29 7.22 -15.57 -0.11
CA ARG A 29 7.64 -16.95 0.24
C ARG A 29 6.57 -18.05 0.14
N PRO A 30 7.03 -19.31 0.01
CA PRO A 30 6.22 -20.51 -0.09
C PRO A 30 5.77 -21.02 1.28
N ASN A 31 4.63 -21.72 1.27
CA ASN A 31 3.90 -22.36 2.39
C ASN A 31 2.88 -21.47 3.11
N ILE A 32 1.77 -21.17 2.42
CA ILE A 32 0.47 -21.06 3.09
C ILE A 32 -0.38 -22.24 2.63
N VAL A 33 -0.88 -22.98 3.62
CA VAL A 33 -1.88 -24.03 3.50
C VAL A 33 -3.01 -23.54 2.60
N GLN A 34 -3.36 -24.31 1.57
CA GLN A 34 -4.53 -24.04 0.72
C GLN A 34 -5.78 -23.85 1.61
N GLN A 35 -6.17 -22.60 1.89
CA GLN A 35 -7.54 -22.29 2.23
C GLN A 35 -8.29 -22.20 0.90
N THR A 36 -9.13 -23.19 0.64
CA THR A 36 -10.03 -23.19 -0.51
C THR A 36 -11.11 -22.13 -0.27
N TYR A 37 -10.99 -20.97 -0.92
CA TYR A 37 -12.03 -19.95 -0.91
C TYR A 37 -13.07 -20.23 -2.01
N PRO A 38 -14.36 -19.95 -1.78
CA PRO A 38 -15.37 -20.07 -2.83
C PRO A 38 -15.08 -19.05 -3.95
N PRO A 39 -15.29 -19.44 -5.23
CA PRO A 39 -15.07 -18.55 -6.35
C PRO A 39 -16.03 -17.35 -6.27
N VAL A 40 -15.48 -16.14 -6.26
CA VAL A 40 -16.23 -14.91 -6.50
C VAL A 40 -16.70 -14.94 -7.95
N LYS A 41 -18.02 -14.84 -8.19
CA LYS A 41 -18.57 -14.75 -9.54
C LYS A 41 -18.26 -13.37 -10.10
N ASN A 42 -17.25 -13.30 -10.97
CA ASN A 42 -16.85 -12.08 -11.65
C ASN A 42 -17.94 -11.62 -12.64
N SER A 43 -18.50 -10.43 -12.41
CA SER A 43 -19.09 -9.62 -13.48
C SER A 43 -18.03 -8.64 -13.96
N GLU A 44 -17.54 -8.87 -15.19
CA GLU A 44 -16.72 -7.98 -16.04
C GLU A 44 -15.48 -7.35 -15.39
N GLY A 45 -14.32 -7.92 -15.73
CA GLY A 45 -12.98 -7.53 -15.25
C GLY A 45 -12.54 -6.15 -15.71
N ASN A 46 -12.96 -5.14 -14.98
CA ASN A 46 -12.34 -3.81 -14.97
C ASN A 46 -11.59 -3.70 -13.64
N THR A 47 -10.27 -3.53 -13.68
CA THR A 47 -9.49 -3.13 -12.50
C THR A 47 -10.01 -1.77 -12.06
N ILE A 48 -10.72 -1.73 -10.92
CA ILE A 48 -11.50 -0.57 -10.45
C ILE A 48 -10.66 0.72 -10.36
N PHE A 49 -9.34 0.60 -10.19
CA PHE A 49 -8.42 1.72 -10.00
C PHE A 49 -7.78 2.26 -11.29
N ASP A 50 -7.50 1.39 -12.26
CA ASP A 50 -6.83 1.80 -13.50
C ASP A 50 -7.20 0.91 -14.68
N GLN A 51 -7.73 1.53 -15.74
CA GLN A 51 -8.09 0.86 -16.99
C GLN A 51 -6.86 0.39 -17.77
N ASN A 52 -5.68 0.94 -17.47
CA ASN A 52 -4.41 0.52 -18.06
C ASN A 52 -3.84 -0.74 -17.38
N GLY A 53 -4.39 -1.14 -16.23
CA GLY A 53 -3.90 -2.28 -15.46
C GLY A 53 -2.85 -1.92 -14.42
N VAL A 54 -2.34 -2.94 -13.74
CA VAL A 54 -1.40 -2.81 -12.62
C VAL A 54 -0.03 -3.35 -13.05
N ASP A 55 1.04 -2.59 -12.82
CA ASP A 55 2.38 -3.17 -12.92
C ASP A 55 2.77 -3.81 -11.59
N ILE A 56 3.36 -5.00 -11.69
CA ILE A 56 3.83 -5.83 -10.60
C ILE A 56 5.33 -5.97 -10.71
N TYR A 57 6.04 -5.42 -9.73
CA TYR A 57 7.49 -5.49 -9.65
C TYR A 57 7.88 -6.54 -8.62
N PHE A 58 8.56 -7.59 -9.05
CA PHE A 58 9.15 -8.56 -8.15
C PHE A 58 10.59 -8.19 -7.82
N LEU A 59 11.07 -8.57 -6.65
CA LEU A 59 12.46 -8.29 -6.28
C LEU A 59 13.47 -9.16 -7.06
N ASN A 60 13.09 -10.39 -7.36
CA ASN A 60 14.01 -11.42 -7.82
C ASN A 60 13.63 -12.03 -9.18
N ARG A 61 12.74 -11.38 -9.93
CA ARG A 61 12.35 -11.81 -11.29
C ARG A 61 11.86 -10.62 -12.12
N PRO A 62 11.72 -10.79 -13.45
CA PRO A 62 11.19 -9.74 -14.30
C PRO A 62 9.80 -9.26 -13.86
N PRO A 63 9.48 -7.97 -14.05
CA PRO A 63 8.16 -7.45 -13.72
C PRO A 63 7.09 -7.95 -14.68
N LEU A 64 5.84 -7.98 -14.21
CA LEU A 64 4.66 -8.06 -15.06
C LEU A 64 4.08 -6.66 -15.19
N LEU A 65 3.82 -6.19 -16.42
CA LEU A 65 3.34 -4.83 -16.66
C LEU A 65 1.90 -4.89 -17.20
N GLU A 66 1.12 -3.85 -16.90
CA GLU A 66 -0.24 -3.67 -17.41
C GLU A 66 -1.17 -4.88 -17.14
N VAL A 67 -0.99 -5.53 -15.98
CA VAL A 67 -1.76 -6.72 -15.59
C VAL A 67 -3.22 -6.34 -15.40
N LYS A 68 -4.11 -7.04 -16.11
CA LYS A 68 -5.57 -6.85 -16.04
C LYS A 68 -6.29 -8.11 -15.57
N ASP A 69 -5.66 -9.27 -15.71
CA ASP A 69 -6.20 -10.54 -15.26
C ASP A 69 -5.35 -11.08 -14.10
N PRO A 70 -5.93 -11.28 -12.90
CA PRO A 70 -5.20 -11.81 -11.76
C PRO A 70 -4.64 -13.23 -12.01
N THR A 71 -5.18 -13.99 -12.97
CA THR A 71 -4.65 -15.31 -13.31
C THR A 71 -3.24 -15.25 -13.89
N GLU A 72 -2.82 -14.12 -14.46
CA GLU A 72 -1.43 -13.91 -14.91
C GLU A 72 -0.45 -13.96 -13.72
N ILE A 73 -0.89 -13.46 -12.56
CA ILE A 73 -0.12 -13.49 -11.32
C ILE A 73 -0.03 -14.94 -10.82
N ASP A 74 -1.15 -15.66 -10.81
CA ASP A 74 -1.21 -17.06 -10.37
C ASP A 74 -0.24 -17.94 -11.17
N GLU A 75 -0.17 -17.76 -12.49
CA GLU A 75 0.76 -18.49 -13.35
C GLU A 75 2.22 -18.23 -12.99
N VAL A 76 2.59 -16.96 -12.75
CA VAL A 76 3.97 -16.60 -12.37
C VAL A 76 4.33 -17.09 -10.97
N LEU A 77 3.38 -17.12 -10.05
CA LEU A 77 3.61 -17.58 -8.68
C LEU A 77 3.68 -19.11 -8.54
N LYS A 78 3.39 -19.88 -9.61
CA LYS A 78 3.63 -21.34 -9.63
C LYS A 78 5.08 -21.71 -9.40
N ASP A 79 5.99 -20.89 -9.92
CA ASP A 79 7.42 -21.03 -9.69
C ASP A 79 7.81 -20.18 -8.47
N PRO A 80 8.24 -20.82 -7.36
CA PRO A 80 8.62 -20.09 -6.18
C PRO A 80 9.79 -19.14 -6.49
N PRO A 81 9.71 -17.88 -6.08
CA PRO A 81 10.82 -16.94 -6.17
C PRO A 81 11.94 -17.29 -5.20
N GLU A 82 13.16 -17.03 -5.67
CA GLU A 82 14.41 -17.29 -4.96
C GLU A 82 15.24 -16.01 -4.96
N GLY A 83 16.07 -15.81 -3.93
CA GLY A 83 16.96 -14.66 -3.84
C GLY A 83 16.78 -13.85 -2.56
N TYR A 84 17.26 -12.60 -2.61
CA TYR A 84 17.32 -11.69 -1.48
C TYR A 84 16.20 -10.64 -1.53
N SER A 85 16.02 -9.90 -0.45
CA SER A 85 14.95 -8.93 -0.31
C SER A 85 15.42 -7.52 -0.62
N ASN A 86 15.88 -7.29 -1.86
CA ASN A 86 16.42 -6.01 -2.32
C ASN A 86 15.34 -4.93 -2.58
N LEU A 87 14.53 -4.67 -1.55
CA LEU A 87 13.40 -3.75 -1.58
C LEU A 87 13.84 -2.30 -1.81
N ALA A 88 14.95 -1.88 -1.21
CA ALA A 88 15.46 -0.52 -1.36
C ALA A 88 15.75 -0.18 -2.83
N ARG A 89 16.41 -1.10 -3.55
CA ARG A 89 16.69 -0.94 -4.98
C ARG A 89 15.42 -0.95 -5.83
N ALA A 90 14.46 -1.83 -5.51
CA ALA A 90 13.21 -1.90 -6.26
C ALA A 90 12.41 -0.59 -6.13
N LEU A 91 12.28 -0.05 -4.91
CA LEU A 91 11.63 1.22 -4.67
C LEU A 91 12.38 2.40 -5.29
N GLU A 92 13.71 2.44 -5.17
CA GLU A 92 14.50 3.49 -5.82
C GLU A 92 14.29 3.51 -7.33
N TYR A 93 14.24 2.33 -7.96
CA TYR A 93 13.91 2.22 -9.38
C TYR A 93 12.51 2.74 -9.69
N ILE A 94 11.48 2.30 -8.94
CA ILE A 94 10.08 2.68 -9.15
C ILE A 94 9.87 4.19 -8.97
N PHE A 95 10.45 4.78 -7.92
CA PHE A 95 10.37 6.23 -7.67
C PHE A 95 11.12 7.05 -8.73
N GLY A 96 12.05 6.43 -9.46
CA GLY A 96 12.75 7.06 -10.59
C GLY A 96 11.97 7.05 -11.91
N LEU A 97 10.85 6.32 -12.00
CA LEU A 97 10.07 6.22 -13.24
C LEU A 97 9.32 7.51 -13.55
N ASN A 98 9.08 7.78 -14.83
CA ASN A 98 8.49 9.05 -15.27
C ASN A 98 7.11 9.31 -14.67
N PHE A 99 6.31 8.27 -14.42
CA PHE A 99 4.99 8.40 -13.81
C PHE A 99 5.02 8.69 -12.30
N ALA A 100 6.17 8.50 -11.65
CA ALA A 100 6.41 8.88 -10.26
C ALA A 100 6.86 10.34 -10.11
N GLN A 101 7.04 11.07 -11.22
CA GLN A 101 7.48 12.47 -11.22
C GLN A 101 6.29 13.44 -11.19
N ARG A 102 6.51 14.65 -10.66
CA ARG A 102 5.51 15.75 -10.59
C ARG A 102 4.88 16.17 -11.92
N THR A 103 5.50 15.79 -13.03
CA THR A 103 4.99 16.04 -14.38
C THR A 103 3.90 15.05 -14.80
N SER A 104 3.69 13.98 -14.04
CA SER A 104 2.60 13.03 -14.24
C SER A 104 1.26 13.66 -13.90
N GLU A 105 0.26 13.45 -14.75
CA GLU A 105 -1.12 13.89 -14.51
C GLU A 105 -1.83 13.05 -13.42
N LYS A 106 -1.24 11.91 -13.05
CA LYS A 106 -1.83 10.95 -12.11
C LYS A 106 -0.85 10.63 -11.00
N LYS A 107 -1.39 10.44 -9.79
CA LYS A 107 -0.63 9.98 -8.63
C LYS A 107 -0.43 8.47 -8.68
N MET A 108 0.64 8.01 -8.05
CA MET A 108 1.03 6.62 -7.93
C MET A 108 0.74 6.12 -6.51
N LEU A 109 0.15 4.93 -6.41
CA LEU A 109 0.02 4.18 -5.17
C LEU A 109 0.84 2.90 -5.29
N VAL A 110 1.83 2.77 -4.42
CA VAL A 110 2.73 1.61 -4.35
C VAL A 110 2.32 0.73 -3.19
N PHE A 111 1.93 -0.50 -3.49
CA PHE A 111 1.74 -1.54 -2.48
C PHE A 111 3.03 -2.31 -2.32
N VAL A 112 3.48 -2.51 -1.08
CA VAL A 112 4.63 -3.34 -0.77
C VAL A 112 4.17 -4.50 0.09
N ALA A 113 4.00 -5.67 -0.52
CA ALA A 113 3.72 -6.90 0.21
C ALA A 113 5.04 -7.64 0.47
N THR A 114 5.45 -7.75 1.73
CA THR A 114 6.73 -8.39 2.10
C THR A 114 6.67 -9.19 3.38
N ASP A 115 7.32 -10.35 3.36
CA ASP A 115 7.46 -11.30 4.46
C ASP A 115 8.90 -11.38 5.01
N ALA A 116 9.79 -10.54 4.49
CA ALA A 116 11.19 -10.52 4.87
C ALA A 116 11.70 -9.09 5.08
N GLU A 117 12.70 -8.97 5.95
CA GLU A 117 13.44 -7.72 6.11
C GLU A 117 14.17 -7.35 4.82
N ALA A 118 14.35 -6.06 4.57
CA ALA A 118 15.13 -5.62 3.41
C ALA A 118 16.60 -6.05 3.53
N THR A 119 17.10 -6.69 2.49
CA THR A 119 18.49 -7.14 2.39
C THR A 119 19.11 -6.74 1.05
N THR A 120 20.42 -6.49 1.08
CA THR A 120 21.22 -6.28 -0.12
C THR A 120 21.32 -7.57 -0.95
N ALA A 121 21.88 -7.47 -2.15
CA ALA A 121 22.17 -8.64 -2.99
C ALA A 121 23.17 -9.65 -2.39
N ASN A 122 23.74 -9.37 -1.21
CA ASN A 122 24.66 -10.23 -0.48
C ASN A 122 24.11 -10.62 0.91
N ASP A 123 22.78 -10.58 1.10
CA ASP A 123 22.09 -10.93 2.36
C ASP A 123 22.40 -10.05 3.58
N MET A 124 22.99 -8.88 3.37
CA MET A 124 23.22 -7.93 4.46
C MET A 124 21.95 -7.09 4.68
N ASN A 125 21.59 -6.84 5.94
CA ASN A 125 20.49 -5.93 6.29
C ASN A 125 20.66 -4.57 5.57
N ASP A 126 19.58 -4.08 4.96
CA ASP A 126 19.58 -2.89 4.11
C ASP A 126 18.53 -1.84 4.55
N LEU A 127 18.13 -1.89 5.83
CA LEU A 127 17.07 -1.02 6.36
C LEU A 127 17.44 0.47 6.28
N THR A 128 18.72 0.82 6.48
CA THR A 128 19.19 2.21 6.36
C THR A 128 19.09 2.75 4.93
N THR A 129 19.43 1.92 3.94
CA THR A 129 19.28 2.32 2.53
C THR A 129 17.81 2.46 2.18
N LEU A 130 16.97 1.51 2.64
CA LEU A 130 15.52 1.58 2.46
C LEU A 130 14.93 2.86 3.08
N GLU A 131 15.31 3.19 4.32
CA GLU A 131 14.89 4.43 4.99
C GLU A 131 15.29 5.67 4.18
N ASN A 132 16.52 5.70 3.67
CA ASN A 132 16.99 6.79 2.83
C ASN A 132 16.21 6.91 1.50
N VAL A 133 15.82 5.79 0.88
CA VAL A 133 14.98 5.80 -0.34
C VAL A 133 13.60 6.38 -0.03
N MET A 134 12.98 5.96 1.07
CA MET A 134 11.66 6.45 1.47
C MET A 134 11.65 7.94 1.82
N TRP A 135 12.68 8.44 2.52
CA TRP A 135 12.78 9.86 2.89
C TRP A 135 13.23 10.77 1.75
N ASN A 136 14.22 10.34 0.96
CA ASN A 136 14.96 11.25 0.08
C ASN A 136 14.72 11.01 -1.42
N LYS A 137 14.05 9.91 -1.80
CA LYS A 137 13.78 9.58 -3.21
C LYS A 137 12.30 9.59 -3.54
N ARG A 138 11.43 9.16 -2.61
CA ARG A 138 9.99 9.26 -2.77
C ARG A 138 9.56 10.72 -2.83
N ASP A 139 8.66 11.05 -3.75
CA ASP A 139 7.96 12.33 -3.76
C ASP A 139 6.56 12.14 -3.19
N ALA A 140 6.35 12.57 -1.93
CA ALA A 140 5.10 12.34 -1.21
C ALA A 140 3.88 13.01 -1.87
N GLU A 141 4.08 14.06 -2.68
CA GLU A 141 2.98 14.74 -3.38
C GLU A 141 2.37 13.86 -4.49
N THR A 142 3.17 12.94 -5.04
CA THR A 142 2.80 12.11 -6.20
C THR A 142 2.82 10.62 -5.92
N THR A 143 3.44 10.17 -4.83
CA THR A 143 3.67 8.76 -4.53
C THR A 143 3.24 8.42 -3.12
N HIS A 144 2.14 7.70 -3.03
CA HIS A 144 1.59 7.10 -1.82
C HIS A 144 2.11 5.66 -1.68
N VAL A 145 2.35 5.21 -0.44
CA VAL A 145 2.91 3.87 -0.19
C VAL A 145 2.11 3.15 0.88
N MET A 146 1.64 1.95 0.56
CA MET A 146 0.97 1.04 1.48
C MET A 146 1.87 -0.17 1.73
N PHE A 147 2.30 -0.38 2.97
CA PHE A 147 3.02 -1.59 3.36
C PHE A 147 2.01 -2.63 3.87
N LEU A 148 2.02 -3.81 3.26
CA LEU A 148 1.27 -4.96 3.73
C LEU A 148 2.24 -5.88 4.48
N LEU A 149 2.15 -5.90 5.81
CA LEU A 149 2.98 -6.74 6.64
C LEU A 149 2.57 -8.21 6.50
N CYS A 150 3.50 -9.02 6.04
CA CYS A 150 3.35 -10.48 5.98
C CYS A 150 4.37 -11.21 6.87
N ASN A 151 4.98 -10.51 7.83
CA ASN A 151 5.95 -11.07 8.77
C ASN A 151 5.86 -10.47 10.16
N ASP A 152 6.29 -11.26 11.15
CA ASP A 152 6.31 -10.88 12.55
C ASP A 152 7.69 -10.37 13.01
N SER A 153 8.55 -9.86 12.10
CA SER A 153 9.85 -9.33 12.51
C SER A 153 9.64 -8.04 13.32
N GLU A 154 10.00 -8.06 14.60
CA GLU A 154 9.94 -6.90 15.49
C GLU A 154 10.68 -5.68 14.90
N ALA A 155 11.82 -5.90 14.22
CA ALA A 155 12.60 -4.81 13.62
C ALA A 155 11.87 -4.18 12.43
N SER A 156 11.25 -5.00 11.58
CA SER A 156 10.47 -4.51 10.43
C SER A 156 9.20 -3.81 10.89
N VAL A 157 8.43 -4.43 11.80
CA VAL A 157 7.23 -3.83 12.38
C VAL A 157 7.56 -2.49 13.00
N LYS A 158 8.57 -2.41 13.89
CA LYS A 158 8.94 -1.16 14.54
C LYS A 158 9.34 -0.06 13.56
N LEU A 159 10.09 -0.39 12.51
CA LEU A 159 10.51 0.57 11.50
C LEU A 159 9.34 1.06 10.66
N LEU A 160 8.49 0.14 10.18
CA LEU A 160 7.35 0.48 9.34
C LEU A 160 6.30 1.27 10.14
N SER A 161 6.00 0.89 11.38
CA SER A 161 5.09 1.67 12.24
C SER A 161 5.66 3.04 12.62
N LYS A 162 6.99 3.21 12.56
CA LYS A 162 7.59 4.55 12.67
C LYS A 162 7.29 5.37 11.41
N TRP A 163 7.43 4.79 10.22
CA TRP A 163 7.20 5.50 8.96
C TRP A 163 5.75 5.89 8.73
N ASP A 164 4.84 4.95 9.01
CA ASP A 164 3.40 5.16 9.09
C ASP A 164 3.03 6.47 9.83
N ARG A 165 3.61 6.68 11.02
CA ARG A 165 3.37 7.89 11.84
C ARG A 165 4.14 9.14 11.41
N GLU A 166 5.28 8.99 10.76
CA GLU A 166 6.23 10.10 10.52
C GLU A 166 6.25 10.59 9.06
N MET A 167 5.78 9.78 8.11
CA MET A 167 5.88 10.07 6.68
C MET A 167 4.51 10.31 6.06
N ASP A 168 4.33 11.47 5.40
CA ASP A 168 3.10 11.76 4.69
C ASP A 168 2.76 10.69 3.65
N HIS A 169 1.51 10.21 3.70
CA HIS A 169 0.97 9.23 2.75
C HIS A 169 1.76 7.91 2.67
N VAL A 170 2.25 7.46 3.82
CA VAL A 170 2.74 6.10 4.03
C VAL A 170 1.85 5.48 5.08
N ASP A 171 1.29 4.31 4.80
CA ASP A 171 0.46 3.56 5.74
C ASP A 171 0.97 2.10 5.85
N LEU A 172 0.70 1.49 6.98
CA LEU A 172 1.04 0.13 7.35
C LEU A 172 -0.21 -0.68 7.74
N LEU A 173 -0.50 -1.70 6.93
CA LEU A 173 -1.59 -2.64 7.20
C LEU A 173 -1.06 -4.02 7.62
N ASP A 174 -1.57 -4.52 8.75
CA ASP A 174 -1.34 -5.88 9.22
C ASP A 174 -2.22 -6.90 8.47
N ASP A 175 -2.03 -8.18 8.76
CA ASP A 175 -2.93 -9.22 8.25
C ASP A 175 -4.38 -9.01 8.73
N PHE A 176 -5.34 -9.55 7.98
CA PHE A 176 -6.77 -9.37 8.24
C PHE A 176 -7.21 -9.68 9.67
N LEU A 177 -6.66 -10.71 10.31
CA LEU A 177 -7.12 -11.11 11.65
C LEU A 177 -6.59 -10.13 12.69
N THR A 178 -5.31 -9.76 12.58
CA THR A 178 -4.68 -8.77 13.45
C THR A 178 -5.37 -7.41 13.31
N GLU A 179 -5.61 -6.98 12.07
CA GLU A 179 -6.28 -5.70 11.78
C GLU A 179 -7.73 -5.70 12.29
N LYS A 180 -8.47 -6.77 12.04
CA LYS A 180 -9.83 -6.92 12.57
C LYS A 180 -9.86 -6.81 14.09
N ASP A 181 -8.91 -7.46 14.78
CA ASP A 181 -8.83 -7.38 16.23
C ASP A 181 -8.55 -5.95 16.70
N LYS A 182 -7.71 -5.18 16.01
CA LYS A 182 -7.48 -3.76 16.32
C LYS A 182 -8.76 -2.92 16.14
N VAL A 183 -9.40 -3.02 14.98
CA VAL A 183 -10.64 -2.29 14.66
C VAL A 183 -11.74 -2.61 15.68
N LEU A 184 -11.94 -3.89 16.01
CA LEU A 184 -12.97 -4.31 16.97
C LEU A 184 -12.66 -3.90 18.41
N LYS A 185 -11.39 -3.76 18.79
CA LYS A 185 -11.02 -3.21 20.10
C LYS A 185 -11.34 -1.70 20.14
N GLN A 186 -11.11 -0.95 19.06
CA GLN A 186 -11.34 0.50 18.97
C GLN A 186 -12.83 0.86 18.85
N HIS A 187 -13.55 0.19 17.96
CA HIS A 187 -14.95 0.52 17.61
C HIS A 187 -15.99 -0.39 18.30
N GLY A 188 -15.55 -1.46 18.95
CA GLY A 188 -16.40 -2.42 19.64
C GLY A 188 -16.74 -3.66 18.81
N GLN A 189 -17.16 -4.73 19.50
CA GLN A 189 -17.38 -6.07 18.92
C GLN A 189 -18.53 -6.15 17.90
N GLU A 190 -19.41 -5.15 17.88
CA GLU A 190 -20.53 -5.08 16.93
C GLU A 190 -20.17 -4.31 15.65
N TYR A 191 -18.97 -3.72 15.56
CA TYR A 191 -18.54 -3.00 14.36
C TYR A 191 -18.38 -3.98 13.17
N PRO A 192 -18.96 -3.68 12.00
CA PRO A 192 -19.11 -4.64 10.91
C PRO A 192 -17.84 -4.79 10.04
N PHE A 193 -16.66 -4.91 10.66
CA PHE A 193 -15.41 -5.07 9.92
C PHE A 193 -15.31 -6.46 9.29
N ASN A 194 -15.39 -6.50 7.97
CA ASN A 194 -15.26 -7.67 7.13
C ASN A 194 -14.14 -7.48 6.09
N TYR A 195 -14.00 -8.45 5.19
CA TYR A 195 -12.91 -8.47 4.23
C TYR A 195 -13.01 -7.32 3.21
N GLY A 196 -14.22 -6.84 2.92
CA GLY A 196 -14.44 -5.67 2.09
C GLY A 196 -13.83 -4.42 2.70
N GLU A 197 -14.10 -4.13 3.98
CA GLU A 197 -13.53 -2.97 4.67
C GLU A 197 -12.00 -3.11 4.81
N TYR A 198 -11.50 -4.32 5.05
CA TYR A 198 -10.06 -4.58 5.05
C TYR A 198 -9.40 -4.25 3.70
N ILE A 199 -10.00 -4.69 2.59
CA ILE A 199 -9.53 -4.35 1.24
C ILE A 199 -9.59 -2.83 1.02
N MET A 200 -10.67 -2.17 1.44
CA MET A 200 -10.80 -0.72 1.29
C MET A 200 -9.75 0.03 2.11
N LYS A 201 -9.46 -0.41 3.33
CA LYS A 201 -8.36 0.12 4.14
C LYS A 201 -7.02 -0.07 3.44
N ALA A 202 -6.73 -1.26 2.92
CA ALA A 202 -5.52 -1.50 2.13
C ALA A 202 -5.43 -0.55 0.91
N LEU A 203 -6.54 -0.28 0.24
CA LEU A 203 -6.55 0.52 -0.98
C LEU A 203 -6.48 2.03 -0.72
N LEU A 204 -6.99 2.49 0.42
CA LEU A 204 -7.22 3.90 0.68
C LEU A 204 -6.48 4.47 1.88
N GLY A 205 -5.97 3.67 2.81
CA GLY A 205 -5.42 4.20 4.06
C GLY A 205 -4.23 5.14 3.84
N ALA A 206 -3.32 4.83 2.90
CA ALA A 206 -2.24 5.75 2.51
C ALA A 206 -2.72 7.05 1.80
N ILE A 207 -4.00 7.16 1.45
CA ILE A 207 -4.60 8.26 0.67
C ILE A 207 -5.59 9.07 1.52
N ASP A 208 -6.32 8.41 2.41
CA ASP A 208 -7.48 8.95 3.12
C ASP A 208 -7.38 8.64 4.63
N GLU A 209 -7.28 9.70 5.42
CA GLU A 209 -7.10 9.65 6.88
C GLU A 209 -8.24 8.93 7.61
N GLU A 210 -9.47 8.91 7.06
CA GLU A 210 -10.57 8.19 7.69
C GLU A 210 -10.31 6.69 7.66
N PHE A 211 -9.86 6.17 6.53
CA PHE A 211 -9.50 4.75 6.39
C PHE A 211 -8.24 4.38 7.18
N ASP A 212 -7.27 5.29 7.23
CA ASP A 212 -6.05 5.16 8.01
C ASP A 212 -6.38 4.97 9.51
N SER A 213 -7.25 5.83 10.05
CA SER A 213 -7.57 5.83 11.49
C SER A 213 -8.44 4.67 12.02
N LEU A 214 -9.01 3.81 11.16
CA LEU A 214 -10.01 2.79 11.55
C LEU A 214 -9.52 1.72 12.56
N GLY A 215 -8.22 1.50 12.66
CA GLY A 215 -7.61 0.47 13.52
C GLY A 215 -6.45 1.00 14.35
N GLU A 216 -6.20 2.31 14.29
CA GLU A 216 -5.11 2.94 15.01
C GLU A 216 -5.50 3.21 16.46
N TYR A 217 -4.75 2.59 17.37
CA TYR A 217 -4.71 3.06 18.74
C TYR A 217 -3.70 4.19 18.84
N ASP A 218 -4.12 5.33 19.38
CA ASP A 218 -3.20 6.23 20.07
C ASP A 218 -2.56 5.44 21.22
N GLU A 219 -1.41 4.81 20.99
CA GLU A 219 -0.51 4.36 22.06
C GLU A 219 0.11 5.60 22.76
N GLN A 220 -0.74 6.49 23.26
CA GLN A 220 -0.37 7.55 24.19
C GLN A 220 -0.88 7.19 25.59
N GLN A 221 -0.39 6.09 26.18
CA GLN A 221 -0.28 5.91 27.64
C GLN A 221 0.93 5.06 28.03
#